data_AF-A0A1Y2MC52-F1
#
_entry.id   AF-A0A1Y2MC52-F1
#
_cell.length_a   1.000
_cell.length_b   1.000
_cell.length_c   1.000
_cell.angle_alpha   90.00
_cell.angle_beta   90.00
_cell.angle_gamma   90.00
#
_symmetry.space_group_name_H-M   'P 1'
#
loop_
_entity.id
_entity.type
_entity.pdbx_description
1 polymer ?
#
loop_
_entity_poly.entity_id
_entity_poly.type
_entity_poly.pdbx_seq_one_letter_code
_entity_poly.pdbx_strand_id
1 'polypeptide(L)'
;MRILKWLTFSARPLLIEEVAEAVAIDVARDPAFDRDEVLEDPLEAMNICSSLVTVTTNRPDGRGGPAQQIIALAHYSVQEYLVSERIKQGQAKRFSMQDSESHDTILKGSLMYLLQFRQPLSTEVLDASALARYAAEFWNSHLQKT
;
A
#
# COMPACT_ATOMS: atom_id res chain seq x y z
N MET A 1 6.75 -4.68 -8.23
CA MET A 1 5.99 -5.40 -7.19
C MET A 1 5.24 -4.38 -6.36
N ARG A 2 3.90 -4.42 -6.38
CA ARG A 2 3.02 -3.37 -5.80
C ARG A 2 3.16 -3.25 -4.28
N ILE A 3 3.19 -4.38 -3.55
CA ILE A 3 3.36 -4.43 -2.08
C ILE A 3 4.55 -3.61 -1.63
N LEU A 4 5.76 -3.94 -2.11
CA LEU A 4 6.98 -3.26 -1.69
C LEU A 4 6.95 -1.76 -2.00
N LYS A 5 6.34 -1.34 -3.12
CA LYS A 5 6.24 0.09 -3.47
C LYS A 5 5.39 0.82 -2.43
N TRP A 6 4.20 0.29 -2.12
CA TRP A 6 3.33 0.86 -1.10
C TRP A 6 4.00 0.87 0.28
N LEU A 7 4.65 -0.22 0.69
CA LEU A 7 5.37 -0.26 1.99
C LEU A 7 6.56 0.71 2.06
N THR A 8 7.21 0.98 0.94
CA THR A 8 8.41 1.86 0.89
C THR A 8 8.03 3.34 0.91
N PHE A 9 6.96 3.72 0.21
CA PHE A 9 6.65 5.12 -0.07
C PHE A 9 5.37 5.63 0.61
N SER A 10 4.67 4.81 1.38
CA SER A 10 3.49 5.28 2.11
C SER A 10 3.85 6.33 3.16
N ALA A 11 2.93 7.29 3.37
CA ALA A 11 3.11 8.39 4.31
C ALA A 11 3.11 7.93 5.78
N ARG A 12 2.54 6.75 6.05
CA ARG A 12 2.57 6.05 7.34
C ARG A 12 2.66 4.53 7.10
N PRO A 13 3.00 3.73 8.13
CA PRO A 13 2.82 2.29 8.06
C PRO A 13 1.39 1.92 7.68
N LEU A 14 1.24 0.92 6.80
CA LEU A 14 -0.06 0.48 6.30
C LEU A 14 -0.63 -0.64 7.17
N LEU A 15 -1.95 -0.65 7.29
CA LEU A 15 -2.68 -1.81 7.80
C LEU A 15 -2.58 -2.95 6.79
N ILE A 16 -2.69 -4.18 7.28
CA ILE A 16 -2.59 -5.34 6.40
C ILE A 16 -3.75 -5.39 5.39
N GLU A 17 -4.93 -4.97 5.81
CA GLU A 17 -6.13 -4.84 4.97
C GLU A 17 -5.96 -3.76 3.90
N GLU A 18 -5.27 -2.66 4.23
CA GLU A 18 -4.96 -1.61 3.25
C GLU A 18 -4.01 -2.13 2.16
N VAL A 19 -3.03 -2.95 2.53
CA VAL A 19 -2.12 -3.58 1.55
C VAL A 19 -2.87 -4.57 0.66
N ALA A 20 -3.81 -5.33 1.21
CA ALA A 20 -4.63 -6.28 0.45
C ALA A 20 -5.40 -5.59 -0.69
N GLU A 21 -5.89 -4.38 -0.48
CA GLU A 21 -6.53 -3.60 -1.55
C GLU A 21 -5.53 -2.85 -2.43
N ALA A 22 -4.45 -2.33 -1.86
CA ALA A 22 -3.44 -1.58 -2.60
C ALA A 22 -2.75 -2.41 -3.71
N VAL A 23 -2.64 -3.73 -3.52
CA VAL A 23 -2.11 -4.62 -4.56
C VAL A 23 -3.05 -4.80 -5.74
N ALA A 24 -4.35 -4.58 -5.55
CA ALA A 24 -5.37 -4.69 -6.57
C ALA A 24 -5.45 -3.44 -7.47
N ILE A 25 -4.61 -2.43 -7.18
CA ILE A 25 -4.53 -1.20 -7.95
C ILE A 25 -3.47 -1.31 -9.04
N ASP A 26 -3.90 -1.04 -10.28
CA ASP A 26 -3.05 -0.85 -11.44
C ASP A 26 -3.44 0.41 -12.20
N VAL A 27 -2.62 1.45 -12.07
CA VAL A 27 -2.84 2.76 -12.68
C VAL A 27 -2.78 2.74 -14.22
N ALA A 28 -2.32 1.64 -14.82
CA ALA A 28 -2.31 1.47 -16.27
C ALA A 28 -3.62 0.85 -16.83
N ARG A 29 -4.56 0.42 -15.97
CA ARG A 29 -5.82 -0.21 -16.35
C ARG A 29 -7.02 0.71 -16.10
N ASP A 30 -8.13 0.41 -16.76
CA ASP A 30 -9.44 1.04 -16.55
C ASP A 30 -10.54 -0.05 -16.43
N PRO A 31 -11.18 -0.23 -15.25
CA PRO A 31 -10.91 0.49 -14.01
C PRO A 31 -9.53 0.12 -13.43
N ALA A 32 -8.90 1.08 -12.75
CA ALA A 32 -7.57 0.86 -12.16
C ALA A 32 -7.61 0.00 -10.89
N PHE A 33 -8.70 0.01 -10.14
CA PHE A 33 -8.91 -0.87 -8.99
C PHE A 33 -9.80 -2.04 -9.40
N ASP A 34 -9.28 -3.25 -9.27
CA ASP A 34 -9.99 -4.48 -9.55
C ASP A 34 -10.30 -5.22 -8.26
N ARG A 35 -11.57 -5.27 -7.85
CA ARG A 35 -11.96 -5.87 -6.57
C ARG A 35 -11.67 -7.38 -6.53
N ASP A 36 -11.63 -8.04 -7.68
CA ASP A 36 -11.35 -9.48 -7.78
C ASP A 36 -9.85 -9.79 -7.62
N GLU A 37 -8.97 -8.78 -7.67
CA GLU A 37 -7.54 -8.90 -7.39
C GLU A 37 -7.15 -8.54 -5.94
N VAL A 38 -8.11 -8.20 -5.09
CA VAL A 38 -7.87 -7.96 -3.66
C VAL A 38 -7.48 -9.29 -2.99
N LEU A 39 -6.44 -9.27 -2.16
CA LEU A 39 -6.02 -10.49 -1.44
C LEU A 39 -7.14 -10.95 -0.51
N GLU A 40 -7.63 -12.18 -0.70
CA GLU A 40 -8.64 -12.78 0.17
C GLU A 40 -8.12 -12.94 1.61
N ASP A 41 -6.85 -13.35 1.74
CA ASP A 41 -6.11 -13.35 3.00
C ASP A 41 -5.06 -12.24 2.98
N PRO A 42 -5.22 -11.14 3.76
CA PRO A 42 -4.22 -10.10 3.85
C PRO A 42 -2.82 -10.59 4.27
N LEU A 43 -2.74 -11.72 5.01
CA LEU A 43 -1.46 -12.35 5.38
C LEU A 43 -0.74 -12.98 4.20
N GLU A 44 -1.39 -13.18 3.05
CA GLU A 44 -0.73 -13.62 1.82
C GLU A 44 0.35 -12.63 1.36
N ALA A 45 0.22 -11.34 1.71
CA ALA A 45 1.29 -10.36 1.50
C ALA A 45 2.61 -10.78 2.17
N MET A 46 2.55 -11.46 3.32
CA MET A 46 3.72 -12.05 3.97
C MET A 46 4.28 -13.24 3.20
N ASN A 47 3.43 -14.08 2.60
CA ASN A 47 3.90 -15.21 1.79
C ASN A 47 4.64 -14.70 0.55
N ILE A 48 4.11 -13.67 -0.11
CA ILE A 48 4.70 -13.06 -1.32
C ILE A 48 6.04 -12.41 -1.02
N CYS A 49 6.15 -11.65 0.08
CA CYS A 49 7.37 -10.90 0.40
C CYS A 49 8.31 -11.61 1.38
N SER A 50 7.87 -12.71 1.99
CA SER A 50 8.63 -13.55 2.93
C SER A 50 9.40 -12.70 3.95
N SER A 51 10.73 -12.85 4.03
CA SER A 51 11.58 -12.15 4.99
C SER A 51 11.78 -10.65 4.72
N LEU A 52 11.21 -10.10 3.63
CA LEU A 52 11.32 -8.67 3.32
C LEU A 52 10.33 -7.82 4.12
N VAL A 53 9.32 -8.43 4.73
CA VAL A 53 8.27 -7.74 5.48
C VAL A 53 8.08 -8.35 6.86
N THR A 54 7.51 -7.57 7.77
CA THR A 54 7.12 -8.01 9.10
C THR A 54 5.73 -7.46 9.43
N VAL A 55 4.98 -8.19 10.25
CA VAL A 55 3.65 -7.78 10.73
C VAL A 55 3.73 -7.54 12.23
N THR A 56 3.35 -6.34 12.65
CA THR A 56 3.26 -5.95 14.07
C THR A 56 1.80 -5.74 14.43
N THR A 57 1.40 -6.24 15.60
CA THR A 57 0.05 -6.00 16.12
C THR A 57 0.08 -4.76 17.00
N ASN A 58 -0.60 -3.70 16.60
CA ASN A 58 -0.84 -2.52 17.40
C ASN A 58 -2.14 -2.71 18.20
N ARG A 59 -2.03 -2.73 19.52
CA ARG A 59 -3.20 -2.72 20.41
C ARG A 59 -3.36 -1.30 20.94
N PRO A 60 -4.48 -0.62 20.71
CA PRO A 60 -4.70 0.69 21.32
C PRO A 60 -4.69 0.55 22.85
N ASP A 61 -3.86 1.36 23.51
CA ASP A 61 -3.75 1.35 24.98
C ASP A 61 -5.10 1.75 25.60
N GLY A 62 -5.73 0.81 26.30
CA GLY A 62 -6.86 1.06 27.22
C GLY A 62 -8.21 1.45 26.59
N ARG A 63 -8.33 1.54 25.26
CA ARG A 63 -9.63 1.67 24.58
C ARG A 63 -9.89 0.36 23.85
N GLY A 64 -10.96 -0.35 24.20
CA GLY A 64 -11.32 -1.68 23.68
C GLY A 64 -11.66 -1.77 22.18
N GLY A 65 -10.91 -1.07 21.34
CA GLY A 65 -10.93 -1.26 19.89
C GLY A 65 -10.20 -2.54 19.48
N PRO A 66 -10.50 -3.06 18.29
CA PRO A 66 -9.83 -4.25 17.77
C PRO A 66 -8.33 -4.00 17.64
N ALA A 67 -7.53 -5.05 17.84
CA ALA A 67 -6.11 -5.01 17.53
C ALA A 67 -5.95 -4.80 16.02
N GLN A 68 -5.09 -3.87 15.64
CA GLN A 68 -4.81 -3.56 14.23
C GLN A 68 -3.46 -4.17 13.85
N GLN A 69 -3.41 -4.85 12.70
CA GLN A 69 -2.18 -5.43 12.19
C GLN A 69 -1.57 -4.49 11.16
N ILE A 70 -0.33 -4.07 11.42
CA ILE A 70 0.45 -3.20 10.55
C ILE A 70 1.50 -4.05 9.86
N ILE A 71 1.64 -3.88 8.56
CA ILE A 71 2.69 -4.49 7.75
C ILE A 71 3.72 -3.43 7.38
N ALA A 72 5.00 -3.78 7.50
CA ALA A 72 6.13 -2.91 7.20
C ALA A 72 7.27 -3.72 6.57
N LEU A 73 8.25 -3.03 5.98
CA LEU A 73 9.51 -3.67 5.61
C LEU A 73 10.20 -4.20 6.86
N ALA A 74 10.76 -5.41 6.78
CA ALA A 74 11.40 -6.07 7.91
C ALA A 74 12.61 -5.29 8.44
N HIS A 75 13.33 -4.61 7.55
CA HIS A 75 14.48 -3.78 7.87
C HIS A 75 14.54 -2.54 6.97
N TYR A 76 15.02 -1.42 7.53
CA TYR A 76 15.24 -0.18 6.79
C TYR A 76 16.17 -0.37 5.57
N SER A 77 17.14 -1.28 5.66
CA SER A 77 18.05 -1.61 4.56
C SER A 77 17.35 -2.17 3.32
N VAL A 78 16.15 -2.74 3.46
CA VAL A 78 15.34 -3.20 2.32
C VAL A 78 14.93 -1.99 1.47
N GLN A 79 14.41 -0.93 2.11
CA GLN A 79 14.06 0.32 1.44
C GLN A 79 15.29 0.94 0.79
N GLU A 80 16.40 1.07 1.52
CA GLU A 80 17.66 1.62 0.98
C GLU A 80 18.10 0.87 -0.27
N TYR A 81 17.98 -0.46 -0.27
CA TYR A 81 18.35 -1.27 -1.41
C TYR A 81 17.41 -1.05 -2.61
N LEU A 82 16.09 -1.03 -2.38
CA LEU A 82 15.07 -0.84 -3.44
C LEU A 82 15.23 0.48 -4.20
N VAL A 83 15.68 1.54 -3.52
CA VAL A 83 15.88 2.88 -4.12
C VAL A 83 17.31 3.14 -4.59
N SER A 84 18.25 2.22 -4.32
CA SER A 84 19.66 2.40 -4.66
C SER A 84 19.97 2.12 -6.13
N GLU A 85 21.10 2.65 -6.64
CA GLU A 85 21.64 2.25 -7.94
C GLU A 85 22.12 0.79 -7.96
N ARG A 86 22.48 0.22 -6.80
CA ARG A 86 22.97 -1.17 -6.69
C ARG A 86 21.96 -2.18 -7.18
N ILE A 87 20.67 -1.99 -6.92
CA ILE A 87 19.63 -2.94 -7.34
C ILE A 87 19.52 -3.01 -8.87
N LYS A 88 19.78 -1.90 -9.57
CA LYS A 88 19.70 -1.81 -11.04
C LYS A 88 20.72 -2.70 -11.75
N GLN A 89 21.84 -3.01 -11.07
CA GLN A 89 22.90 -3.86 -11.59
C GLN A 89 22.70 -5.35 -11.24
N GLY A 90 21.78 -5.66 -10.32
CA GLY A 90 21.56 -7.02 -9.81
C GLY A 90 20.41 -7.76 -10.50
N GLN A 91 20.20 -9.01 -10.06
CA GLN A 91 19.06 -9.83 -10.50
C GLN A 91 17.69 -9.24 -10.07
N ALA A 92 17.70 -8.39 -9.04
CA ALA A 92 16.52 -7.73 -8.49
C ALA A 92 16.16 -6.40 -9.18
N LYS A 93 16.82 -6.02 -10.29
CA LYS A 93 16.63 -4.73 -10.98
C LYS A 93 15.18 -4.36 -11.30
N ARG A 94 14.32 -5.36 -11.55
CA ARG A 94 12.87 -5.18 -11.78
C ARG A 94 12.10 -4.61 -10.59
N PHE A 95 12.71 -4.62 -9.40
CA PHE A 95 12.16 -4.04 -8.17
C PHE A 95 12.81 -2.70 -7.82
N SER A 96 13.68 -2.15 -8.69
CA SER A 96 14.20 -0.80 -8.51
C SER A 96 13.05 0.20 -8.50
N MET A 97 13.13 1.18 -7.60
CA MET A 97 12.12 2.22 -7.45
C MET A 97 12.80 3.59 -7.52
N GLN A 98 12.16 4.53 -8.22
CA GLN A 98 12.49 5.94 -8.17
C GLN A 98 11.49 6.66 -7.27
N ASP A 99 11.96 7.63 -6.49
CA ASP A 99 11.18 8.29 -5.45
C ASP A 99 9.94 9.02 -6.03
N SER A 100 10.17 9.98 -6.94
CA SER A 100 9.11 10.74 -7.63
C SER A 100 8.15 9.83 -8.41
N GLU A 101 8.64 8.86 -9.20
CA GLU A 101 7.78 7.94 -9.96
C GLU A 101 6.93 7.03 -9.05
N SER A 102 7.46 6.65 -7.88
CA SER A 102 6.73 5.83 -6.92
C SER A 102 5.64 6.63 -6.22
N HIS A 103 5.94 7.89 -5.86
CA HIS A 103 4.95 8.82 -5.34
C HIS A 103 3.86 9.15 -6.38
N ASP A 104 4.20 9.37 -7.65
CA ASP A 104 3.24 9.54 -8.74
C ASP A 104 2.33 8.30 -8.90
N THR A 105 2.92 7.09 -8.83
CA THR A 105 2.13 5.84 -8.88
C THR A 105 1.12 5.77 -7.74
N ILE A 106 1.56 6.05 -6.50
CA ILE A 106 0.69 5.98 -5.32
C ILE A 106 -0.36 7.09 -5.34
N LEU A 107 -0.01 8.30 -5.77
CA LEU A 107 -0.94 9.40 -5.99
C LEU A 107 -2.06 8.98 -6.94
N LYS A 108 -1.70 8.52 -8.16
CA LYS A 108 -2.66 8.07 -9.17
C LYS A 108 -3.51 6.93 -8.64
N GLY A 109 -2.89 5.94 -7.99
CA GLY A 109 -3.59 4.82 -7.37
C GLY A 109 -4.61 5.27 -6.33
N SER A 110 -4.23 6.20 -5.44
CA SER A 110 -5.10 6.75 -4.40
C SER A 110 -6.30 7.49 -5.02
N LEU A 111 -6.07 8.35 -6.01
CA LEU A 111 -7.13 9.09 -6.68
C LEU A 111 -8.07 8.15 -7.46
N MET A 112 -7.53 7.22 -8.22
CA MET A 112 -8.34 6.26 -8.99
C MET A 112 -9.15 5.34 -8.07
N TYR A 113 -8.57 4.92 -6.95
CA TYR A 113 -9.30 4.17 -5.92
C TYR A 113 -10.46 5.00 -5.36
N LEU A 114 -10.26 6.28 -5.04
CA LEU A 114 -11.34 7.14 -4.53
C LEU A 114 -12.43 7.42 -5.58
N LEU A 115 -12.07 7.50 -6.86
CA LEU A 115 -13.02 7.76 -7.95
C LEU A 115 -14.04 6.62 -8.19
N GLN A 116 -13.84 5.45 -7.58
CA GLN A 116 -14.82 4.36 -7.63
C GLN A 116 -16.11 4.69 -6.87
N PHE A 117 -16.04 5.60 -5.89
CA PHE A 117 -17.16 5.99 -5.03
C PHE A 117 -18.07 7.03 -5.73
N ARG A 118 -18.87 6.58 -6.69
CA ARG A 118 -19.75 7.45 -7.50
C ARG A 118 -21.14 7.71 -6.90
N GLN A 119 -21.52 7.00 -5.85
CA GLN A 119 -22.81 7.12 -5.18
C GLN A 119 -22.61 7.61 -3.74
N PRO A 120 -23.66 8.09 -3.06
CA PRO A 120 -23.59 8.40 -1.64
C PRO A 120 -23.00 7.22 -0.86
N LEU A 121 -21.92 7.51 -0.12
CA LEU A 121 -21.19 6.52 0.64
C LEU A 121 -22.03 6.09 1.85
N SER A 122 -22.39 4.81 1.89
CA SER A 122 -22.94 4.20 3.09
C SER A 122 -21.79 3.81 4.04
N THR A 123 -22.10 3.67 5.33
CA THR A 123 -21.11 3.24 6.32
C THR A 123 -20.56 1.85 5.98
N GLU A 124 -21.41 0.94 5.48
CA GLU A 124 -21.00 -0.41 5.09
C GLU A 124 -20.01 -0.40 3.91
N VAL A 125 -20.17 0.51 2.95
CA VAL A 125 -19.23 0.65 1.83
C VAL A 125 -17.88 1.15 2.34
N LEU A 126 -17.88 2.12 3.26
CA LEU A 126 -16.65 2.65 3.84
C LEU A 126 -15.93 1.63 4.72
N ASP A 127 -16.67 0.87 5.53
CA ASP A 127 -16.11 -0.17 6.39
C ASP A 127 -15.51 -1.33 5.56
N ALA A 128 -16.05 -1.58 4.37
CA ALA A 128 -15.55 -2.58 3.42
C ALA A 128 -14.49 -2.05 2.44
N SER A 129 -14.01 -0.81 2.62
CA SER A 129 -13.03 -0.15 1.76
C SER A 129 -11.80 0.25 2.56
N ALA A 130 -10.93 -0.72 2.84
CA ALA A 130 -9.83 -0.59 3.78
C ALA A 130 -8.88 0.58 3.43
N LEU A 131 -8.57 0.75 2.14
CA LEU A 131 -7.65 1.78 1.66
C LEU A 131 -8.27 3.18 1.56
N ALA A 132 -9.61 3.31 1.60
CA ALA A 132 -10.30 4.57 1.34
C ALA A 132 -9.80 5.71 2.24
N ARG A 133 -9.64 5.42 3.53
CA ARG A 133 -9.17 6.41 4.50
C ARG A 133 -7.73 6.85 4.23
N TYR A 134 -6.81 5.90 4.02
CA TYR A 134 -5.44 6.22 3.67
C TYR A 134 -5.38 7.07 2.39
N ALA A 135 -6.06 6.63 1.34
CA ALA A 135 -6.09 7.32 0.06
C ALA A 135 -6.60 8.76 0.21
N ALA A 136 -7.70 8.97 0.94
CA ALA A 136 -8.29 10.28 1.16
C ALA A 136 -7.41 11.21 2.01
N GLU A 137 -6.72 10.69 3.02
CA GLU A 137 -5.88 11.47 3.92
C GLU A 137 -4.51 11.84 3.32
N PHE A 138 -3.93 10.97 2.47
CA PHE A 138 -2.51 11.08 2.08
C PHE A 138 -2.23 11.30 0.59
N TRP A 139 -3.23 11.29 -0.30
CA TRP A 139 -3.00 11.54 -1.74
C TRP A 139 -2.24 12.85 -1.99
N ASN A 140 -2.56 13.92 -1.26
CA ASN A 140 -1.93 15.23 -1.40
C ASN A 140 -0.46 15.24 -0.94
N SER A 141 -0.10 14.41 0.05
CA SER A 141 1.27 14.25 0.52
C SER A 141 2.14 13.61 -0.57
N HIS A 142 1.58 12.66 -1.34
CA HIS A 142 2.28 12.07 -2.47
C HIS A 142 2.44 13.05 -3.65
N LEU A 143 1.45 13.90 -3.89
CA LEU A 143 1.55 14.97 -4.88
C LEU A 143 2.71 15.93 -4.60
N GLN A 144 2.95 16.29 -3.33
CA GLN A 144 4.05 17.17 -2.94
C GLN A 144 5.45 16.56 -3.14
N LYS A 145 5.52 15.23 -3.32
CA LYS A 145 6.77 14.48 -3.49
C LYS A 145 6.95 13.94 -4.91
N THR A 146 6.01 14.26 -5.81
CA THR A 146 6.13 13.96 -7.24
C THR A 146 6.92 15.06 -7.91
#